data_AF-A0A348B6R0-F1
#
_entry.id   AF-A0A348B6R0-F1
#
_cell.length_a   1.000
_cell.length_b   1.000
_cell.length_c   1.000
_cell.angle_alpha   90.00
_cell.angle_beta   90.00
_cell.angle_gamma   90.00
#
_symmetry.space_group_name_H-M   'P 1'
#
loop_
_entity.id
_entity.type
_entity.pdbx_description
1 polymer ?
#
loop_
_entity_poly.entity_id
_entity_poly.type
_entity_poly.pdbx_seq_one_letter_code
_entity_poly.pdbx_strand_id
1 'polypeptide(L)' 'MNRLQELLLDFISRKEGEEVRVSSDEQTLREFSLILKALGQEVEFKKGELRYVKKTRLS' A
#
# COMPACT_ATOMS: atom_id res chain seq x y z
N MET A 1 10.98 13.06 -7.27
CA MET A 1 10.06 11.91 -7.19
C MET A 1 9.06 12.22 -6.10
N ASN A 2 7.75 12.01 -6.30
CA ASN A 2 6.77 12.30 -5.23
C ASN A 2 6.61 11.08 -4.31
N ARG A 3 6.14 11.30 -3.07
CA ARG A 3 6.07 10.25 -2.05
C ARG A 3 5.22 9.05 -2.49
N LEU A 4 4.13 9.29 -3.20
CA LEU A 4 3.27 8.24 -3.74
C LEU A 4 4.03 7.30 -4.71
N GLN A 5 4.85 7.86 -5.61
CA GLN A 5 5.65 7.06 -6.55
C GLN A 5 6.63 6.13 -5.83
N GLU A 6 7.28 6.60 -4.76
CA GLU A 6 8.17 5.77 -3.93
C GLU A 6 7.41 4.58 -3.33
N LEU A 7 6.23 4.83 -2.76
CA LEU A 7 5.40 3.79 -2.16
C LEU A 7 4.94 2.74 -3.17
N LEU A 8 4.64 3.16 -4.41
CA LEU A 8 4.27 2.25 -5.49
C LEU A 8 5.46 1.37 -5.93
N LEU A 9 6.66 1.95 -6.03
CA LEU A 9 7.87 1.18 -6.35
C LEU A 9 8.21 0.18 -5.24
N ASP A 10 8.08 0.59 -3.98
CA ASP A 10 8.22 -0.29 -2.82
C ASP A 10 7.19 -1.42 -2.87
N PHE A 11 5.93 -1.12 -3.17
CA PHE A 11 4.89 -2.14 -3.31
C PHE A 11 5.24 -3.17 -4.40
N ILE A 12 5.68 -2.72 -5.58
CA ILE A 12 5.99 -3.59 -6.72
C ILE A 12 7.17 -4.51 -6.39
N SER A 13 8.18 -4.02 -5.69
CA SER A 13 9.41 -4.78 -5.36
C SER A 13 9.23 -5.77 -4.20
N ARG A 14 8.22 -5.61 -3.35
CA ARG A 14 7.97 -6.51 -2.20
C ARG A 14 7.53 -7.91 -2.59
N LYS A 15 7.80 -8.87 -1.71
CA LYS A 15 7.37 -10.27 -1.88
C LYS A 15 5.91 -10.45 -1.45
N GLU A 16 5.26 -11.46 -1.99
CA GLU A 16 3.93 -11.86 -1.55
C GLU A 16 3.96 -12.36 -0.10
N GLY A 17 2.86 -12.13 0.64
CA GLY A 17 2.68 -12.53 2.03
C GLY A 17 3.33 -11.61 3.06
N GLU A 18 4.07 -10.59 2.61
CA GLU A 18 4.72 -9.63 3.50
C GLU A 18 3.72 -8.63 4.09
N GLU A 19 3.65 -8.52 5.42
CA GLU A 19 2.92 -7.45 6.10
C GLU A 19 3.72 -6.15 6.03
N VAL A 20 3.10 -5.11 5.50
CA VAL A 20 3.71 -3.80 5.28
C VAL A 20 2.97 -2.76 6.10
N ARG A 21 3.73 -1.85 6.70
CA ARG A 21 3.22 -0.68 7.41
C ARG A 21 3.85 0.56 6.81
N VAL A 22 3.00 1.52 6.44
CA VAL A 22 3.40 2.75 5.75
C VAL A 22 2.87 3.94 6.53
N SER A 23 3.77 4.87 6.83
CA SER A 23 3.46 6.20 7.35
C SER A 23 3.75 7.26 6.27
N SER A 24 2.82 8.20 6.14
CA SER A 24 2.91 9.39 5.29
C SER A 24 1.84 10.38 5.73
N ASP A 25 1.77 11.55 5.08
CA ASP A 25 0.61 12.42 5.16
C ASP A 25 -0.69 11.72 4.73
N GLU A 26 -1.82 12.20 5.25
CA GLU A 26 -3.12 11.56 5.06
C GLU A 26 -3.56 11.47 3.61
N GLN A 27 -3.25 12.50 2.80
CA GLN A 27 -3.61 12.52 1.39
C GLN A 27 -2.88 11.41 0.63
N THR A 28 -1.56 11.32 0.76
CA THR A 28 -0.76 10.28 0.11
C THR A 28 -1.22 8.87 0.53
N LEU A 29 -1.49 8.66 1.81
CA LEU A 29 -1.96 7.35 2.27
C LEU A 29 -3.34 7.01 1.69
N ARG A 30 -4.25 7.99 1.59
CA ARG A 30 -5.58 7.78 0.99
C ARG A 30 -5.46 7.39 -0.48
N GLU A 31 -4.67 8.13 -1.26
CA GLU A 31 -4.41 7.84 -2.68
C GLU A 31 -3.81 6.44 -2.84
N PHE A 32 -2.78 6.12 -2.06
CA PHE A 32 -2.13 4.81 -2.10
C PHE A 32 -3.09 3.68 -1.72
N SER A 33 -3.96 3.88 -0.72
CA SER A 33 -4.96 2.89 -0.32
C SER A 33 -5.96 2.55 -1.41
N LEU A 34 -6.37 3.55 -2.21
CA LEU A 34 -7.31 3.34 -3.31
C LEU A 34 -6.66 2.49 -4.40
N ILE A 35 -5.38 2.75 -4.71
CA ILE A 35 -4.61 1.96 -5.68
C ILE A 35 -4.48 0.52 -5.19
N LEU A 36 -4.05 0.31 -3.94
CA LEU A 36 -3.92 -1.03 -3.36
C LEU A 36 -5.25 -1.81 -3.40
N LYS A 37 -6.37 -1.17 -3.04
CA LYS A 37 -7.70 -1.78 -3.15
C LYS A 37 -8.06 -2.14 -4.59
N ALA A 38 -7.78 -1.27 -5.56
CA ALA A 38 -8.00 -1.55 -6.98
C ALA A 38 -7.15 -2.72 -7.49
N LEU A 39 -5.99 -2.95 -6.87
CA LEU A 39 -5.12 -4.10 -7.11
C LEU A 39 -5.53 -5.36 -6.30
N GLY A 40 -6.68 -5.33 -5.63
CA GLY A 40 -7.22 -6.46 -4.86
C GLY A 40 -6.50 -6.71 -3.53
N GLN A 41 -5.75 -5.73 -3.03
CA GLN A 41 -5.03 -5.84 -1.76
C GLN A 41 -5.95 -5.48 -0.60
N GLU A 42 -5.86 -6.25 0.48
CA GLU A 42 -6.50 -5.89 1.75
C GLU A 42 -5.67 -4.82 2.45
N VAL A 43 -6.33 -3.71 2.81
CA VAL A 43 -5.68 -2.58 3.47
C VAL A 43 -6.44 -2.19 4.75
N GLU A 44 -5.70 -1.93 5.82
CA GLU A 44 -6.22 -1.38 7.08
C GLU A 44 -5.61 0.01 7.32
N PHE A 45 -6.44 0.96 7.74
CA PHE A 45 -5.99 2.29 8.14
C PHE A 45 -6.13 2.46 9.65
N LYS A 46 -5.04 2.79 10.34
CA LYS A 46 -5.06 2.99 11.79
C LYS A 46 -4.09 4.08 12.21
N LYS A 47 -4.62 5.13 12.85
CA LYS A 47 -3.83 6.23 13.46
C LYS A 47 -2.77 6.86 12.52
N GLY A 48 -3.12 7.13 11.26
CA GLY A 48 -2.19 7.72 10.28
C GLY A 48 -1.16 6.74 9.70
N GLU A 49 -1.38 5.43 9.88
CA GLU A 49 -0.60 4.37 9.27
C GLU A 49 -1.52 3.53 8.38
N LEU A 50 -1.02 3.18 7.19
CA LEU A 50 -1.64 2.23 6.29
C LEU A 50 -0.93 0.89 6.39
N ARG A 51 -1.70 -0.18 6.56
CA ARG A 51 -1.22 -1.55 6.63
C ARG A 51 -1.78 -2.37 5.49
N TYR A 52 -0.99 -3.26 4.92
CA TYR A 52 -1.46 -4.20 3.91
C TYR A 52 -0.59 -5.45 3.87
N VAL A 53 -1.14 -6.54 3.35
CA VAL A 53 -0.38 -7.75 3.01
C VAL A 53 -0.40 -7.89 1.49
N LYS A 54 0.79 -7.96 0.87
CA LYS A 54 0.86 -8.10 -0.59
C LYS A 54 0.35 -9.50 -0.98
N LYS A 55 -0.72 -9.57 -1.76
CA LYS A 55 -1.23 -10.80 -2.38
C LYS A 55 -0.93 -10.74 -3.88
N THR A 56 -0.41 -11.83 -4.46
CA THR A 56 -0.37 -11.95 -5.92
C THR A 56 -1.81 -12.05 -6.40
N ARG A 57 -2.17 -11.30 -7.44
CA ARG A 57 -3.55 -11.20 -7.96
C ARG A 57 -4.16 -12.62 -8.00
N LEU A 58 -5.27 -12.83 -7.27
CA LEU A 58 -6.04 -14.06 -7.39
C LEU A 58 -6.44 -14.23 -8.87
N SER A 59 -6.11 -15.41 -9.38
CA SER A 59 -6.40 -15.90 -10.72
C SER A 59 -7.87 -15.77 -11.07
#